data_AF-A0A4Z0H828-F1
#
_entry.id   AF-A0A4Z0H828-F1
#
_cell.length_a   1.000
_cell.length_b   1.000
_cell.length_c   1.000
_cell.angle_alpha   90.00
_cell.angle_beta   90.00
_cell.angle_gamma   90.00
#
_symmetry.space_group_name_H-M   'P 1'
#
loop_
_entity.id
_entity.type
_entity.pdbx_description
1 polymer ?
#
loop_
_entity_poly.entity_id
_entity_poly.type
_entity_poly.pdbx_seq_one_letter_code
_entity_poly.pdbx_strand_id
1 'polypeptide(L)'
;MQRKFHYILLCAAVPVAAATAAAVLKAGHWELYADRHRIELKPQPRRSCPDCRGAGAWWVDGANPEMEACGCWTSRRELRIRLLPFSDWPGEPPF
;
A
#
# COMPACT_ATOMS: atom_id res chain seq x y z
N MET A 1 24.66 -26.08 -19.22
CA MET A 1 23.97 -25.00 -19.97
C MET A 1 22.72 -24.47 -19.26
N GLN A 2 21.87 -25.33 -18.69
CA GLN A 2 20.60 -24.98 -18.01
C GLN A 2 20.70 -23.91 -16.90
N ARG A 3 21.73 -23.95 -16.06
CA ARG A 3 21.95 -22.98 -14.97
C ARG A 3 22.18 -21.53 -15.45
N LYS A 4 22.85 -21.35 -16.58
CA LYS A 4 23.12 -20.03 -17.16
C LYS A 4 21.86 -19.41 -17.76
N PHE A 5 21.04 -20.22 -18.43
CA PHE A 5 19.75 -19.78 -18.95
C PHE A 5 18.78 -19.36 -17.85
N HIS A 6 18.67 -20.14 -16.77
CA HIS A 6 17.84 -19.77 -15.61
C HIS A 6 18.31 -18.47 -14.96
N TYR A 7 19.61 -18.26 -14.85
CA TYR A 7 20.16 -17.03 -14.29
C TYR A 7 19.84 -15.81 -15.15
N ILE A 8 20.01 -15.92 -16.47
CA ILE A 8 19.65 -14.84 -17.41
C ILE A 8 18.15 -14.53 -17.35
N LEU A 9 17.31 -15.57 -17.29
CA LEU A 9 15.86 -15.41 -17.19
C LEU A 9 15.46 -14.70 -15.89
N LEU A 10 16.07 -15.08 -14.75
CA LEU A 10 15.85 -14.41 -13.46
C LEU A 10 16.31 -12.94 -13.50
N CYS A 11 17.49 -12.67 -14.04
CA CYS A 11 18.02 -11.31 -14.18
C CYS A 11 17.12 -10.41 -15.04
N ALA A 12 16.39 -10.95 -16.01
CA ALA A 12 15.45 -10.20 -16.82
C ALA A 12 14.05 -10.12 -16.19
N ALA A 13 13.55 -11.21 -15.60
CA ALA A 13 12.19 -11.29 -15.09
C ALA A 13 11.99 -10.44 -13.81
N VAL A 14 12.98 -10.41 -12.92
CA VAL A 14 12.87 -9.68 -11.64
C VAL A 14 12.71 -8.16 -11.86
N PRO A 15 13.54 -7.49 -12.67
CA PRO A 15 13.37 -6.07 -12.96
C PRO A 15 12.02 -5.76 -13.62
N VAL A 16 11.57 -6.60 -14.57
CA VAL A 16 10.29 -6.41 -15.26
C VAL A 16 9.12 -6.50 -14.29
N ALA A 17 9.14 -7.51 -13.41
CA ALA A 17 8.12 -7.66 -12.37
C ALA A 17 8.13 -6.46 -11.40
N ALA A 18 9.31 -6.01 -10.97
CA ALA A 18 9.45 -4.88 -10.07
C ALA A 18 8.94 -3.56 -10.69
N ALA A 19 9.28 -3.29 -11.94
CA ALA A 19 8.79 -2.12 -12.67
C ALA A 19 7.26 -2.15 -12.84
N THR A 20 6.72 -3.32 -13.15
CA THR A 20 5.26 -3.52 -13.29
C THR A 20 4.56 -3.28 -11.96
N ALA A 21 5.07 -3.85 -10.87
CA ALA A 21 4.52 -3.62 -9.53
C ALA A 21 4.55 -2.14 -9.14
N ALA A 22 5.67 -1.45 -9.36
CA ALA A 22 5.78 -0.02 -9.09
C ALA A 22 4.77 0.82 -9.90
N ALA A 23 4.57 0.48 -11.18
CA ALA A 23 3.59 1.14 -12.03
C ALA A 23 2.16 0.93 -11.51
N VAL A 24 1.81 -0.30 -11.12
CA VAL A 24 0.50 -0.64 -10.54
C VAL A 24 0.26 0.10 -9.22
N LEU A 25 1.23 0.11 -8.31
CA LEU A 25 1.14 0.81 -7.04
C LEU A 25 0.93 2.31 -7.25
N LYS A 26 1.71 2.92 -8.15
CA LYS A 26 1.60 4.35 -8.45
C LYS A 26 0.26 4.71 -9.08
N ALA A 27 -0.19 3.94 -10.07
CA ALA A 27 -1.48 4.16 -10.74
C ALA A 27 -2.67 3.89 -9.80
N GLY A 28 -2.54 2.91 -8.92
CA GLY A 28 -3.56 2.56 -7.93
C GLY A 28 -3.60 3.48 -6.71
N HIS A 29 -2.58 4.34 -6.54
CA HIS A 29 -2.34 5.12 -5.33
C HIS A 29 -2.22 4.25 -4.08
N TRP A 30 -1.30 3.29 -4.14
CA TRP A 30 -0.94 2.42 -3.02
C TRP A 30 0.50 2.68 -2.60
N GLU A 31 0.71 2.63 -1.29
CA GLU A 31 2.03 2.56 -0.69
C GLU A 31 2.31 1.12 -0.29
N LEU A 32 3.50 0.61 -0.66
CA LEU A 32 3.98 -0.70 -0.29
C LEU A 32 4.96 -0.56 0.87
N TYR A 33 4.67 -1.25 1.96
CA TYR A 33 5.58 -1.46 3.08
C TYR A 33 5.95 -2.95 3.14
N ALA A 34 7.24 -3.25 3.22
CA ALA A 34 7.73 -4.62 3.34
C ALA A 34 8.87 -4.68 4.35
N ASP A 35 8.72 -5.55 5.34
CA ASP A 35 9.78 -5.91 6.28
C ASP A 35 9.80 -7.44 6.48
N ARG A 36 10.66 -7.91 7.38
CA ARG A 36 10.79 -9.35 7.69
C ARG A 36 9.52 -9.99 8.28
N HIS A 37 8.58 -9.21 8.78
CA HIS A 37 7.39 -9.65 9.50
C HIS A 37 6.11 -9.48 8.69
N ARG A 38 6.05 -8.48 7.79
CA ARG A 38 4.84 -8.17 7.02
C ARG A 38 5.13 -7.56 5.66
N ILE A 39 4.18 -7.78 4.77
CA ILE A 39 3.98 -7.01 3.54
C ILE A 39 2.63 -6.33 3.68
N GLU A 40 2.57 -5.03 3.40
CA GLU A 40 1.38 -4.21 3.62
C GLU A 40 1.21 -3.23 2.44
N LEU A 41 -0.02 -3.12 1.97
CA LEU A 41 -0.46 -2.16 0.96
C LEU A 41 -1.46 -1.22 1.61
N LYS A 42 -1.09 0.06 1.69
CA LYS A 42 -1.96 1.13 2.20
C LYS A 42 -2.49 1.99 1.07
N PRO A 43 -3.81 2.26 1.03
CA PRO A 43 -4.35 3.19 0.06
C PRO A 43 -3.90 4.60 0.44
N GLN A 44 -3.52 5.39 -0.56
CA GLN A 44 -3.08 6.77 -0.40
C GLN A 44 -4.08 7.72 -1.07
N PRO A 45 -4.26 8.94 -0.55
CA PRO A 45 -5.10 9.94 -1.17
C PRO A 45 -4.58 10.31 -2.55
N ARG A 46 -5.52 10.43 -3.50
CA ARG A 46 -5.17 10.77 -4.88
C ARG A 46 -4.96 12.27 -5.00
N ARG A 47 -3.80 12.69 -5.54
CA ARG A 47 -3.55 14.11 -5.84
C ARG A 47 -4.58 14.70 -6.81
N SER A 48 -5.13 13.87 -7.69
CA SER A 48 -6.16 14.26 -8.66
C SER A 48 -7.60 14.16 -8.13
N CYS A 49 -7.81 13.76 -6.86
CA CYS A 49 -9.16 13.75 -6.29
C CYS A 49 -9.72 15.18 -6.22
N PRO A 50 -10.92 15.43 -6.77
CA PRO A 50 -11.50 16.78 -6.76
C PRO A 50 -11.81 17.28 -5.35
N ASP A 51 -12.15 16.36 -4.43
CA ASP A 51 -12.56 16.69 -3.07
C ASP A 51 -11.35 17.06 -2.21
N CYS A 52 -10.42 16.12 -2.02
CA CYS A 52 -9.31 16.30 -1.09
C CYS A 52 -8.00 16.79 -1.73
N ARG A 53 -7.86 16.76 -3.07
CA ARG A 53 -6.66 17.21 -3.79
C ARG A 53 -5.33 16.64 -3.25
N GLY A 54 -5.39 15.41 -2.72
CA GLY A 54 -4.25 14.72 -2.12
C GLY A 54 -4.05 14.95 -0.62
N ALA A 55 -4.82 15.81 0.04
CA ALA A 55 -4.77 15.99 1.49
C ALA A 55 -5.33 14.78 2.25
N GLY A 56 -6.24 14.02 1.62
CA GLY A 56 -6.84 12.81 2.17
C GLY A 56 -7.90 13.02 3.23
N ALA A 57 -7.98 14.18 3.86
CA ALA A 57 -9.05 14.52 4.80
C ALA A 57 -9.26 16.04 4.83
N TRP A 58 -10.37 16.47 5.42
CA TRP A 58 -10.65 17.88 5.73
C TRP A 58 -11.18 17.99 7.15
N TRP A 59 -11.02 19.16 7.75
CA TRP A 59 -11.67 19.50 9.01
C TRP A 59 -13.12 19.84 8.75
N VAL A 60 -14.03 19.28 9.55
CA VAL A 60 -15.44 19.70 9.55
C VAL A 60 -15.65 20.85 10.53
N ASP A 61 -16.51 21.79 10.19
CA ASP A 61 -16.84 22.92 11.07
C ASP A 61 -17.68 22.44 12.28
N GLY A 62 -17.52 23.09 13.44
CA GLY A 62 -18.32 22.80 14.62
C GLY A 62 -17.60 23.11 15.94
N ALA A 63 -18.31 22.89 17.06
CA ALA A 63 -17.76 23.12 18.41
C ALA A 63 -16.65 22.13 18.78
N ASN A 64 -16.57 20.98 18.10
CA ASN A 64 -15.50 20.00 18.22
C ASN A 64 -15.16 19.46 16.82
N PRO A 65 -14.27 20.12 16.07
CA PRO A 65 -13.97 19.75 14.69
C PRO A 65 -13.25 18.42 14.61
N GLU A 66 -13.82 17.46 13.88
CA GLU A 66 -13.18 16.18 13.56
C GLU A 66 -12.60 16.22 12.15
N MET A 67 -11.65 15.33 11.86
CA MET A 67 -11.20 15.14 10.47
C MET A 67 -12.09 14.12 9.78
N GLU A 68 -12.71 14.52 8.68
CA GLU A 68 -13.43 13.60 7.80
C GLU A 68 -12.48 13.09 6.71
N ALA A 69 -12.35 11.76 6.64
CA ALA A 69 -11.50 11.12 5.64
C ALA A 69 -12.19 11.11 4.27
N CYS A 70 -11.43 11.43 3.23
CA CYS A 70 -11.92 11.43 1.87
C CYS A 70 -12.21 10.02 1.36
N GLY A 71 -13.40 9.84 0.80
CA GLY A 71 -13.87 8.62 0.13
C GLY A 71 -12.89 8.03 -0.89
N CYS A 72 -12.05 8.86 -1.53
CA CYS A 72 -11.16 8.42 -2.60
C CYS A 72 -10.13 7.35 -2.18
N TRP A 73 -9.80 7.31 -0.89
CA TRP A 73 -8.84 6.36 -0.32
C TRP A 73 -9.42 5.60 0.87
N THR A 74 -10.23 6.23 1.73
CA THR A 74 -10.79 5.57 2.94
C THR A 74 -11.75 4.42 2.63
N SER A 75 -12.34 4.39 1.43
CA SER A 75 -13.22 3.29 1.00
C SER A 75 -12.44 2.03 0.56
N ARG A 76 -11.11 2.13 0.42
CA ARG A 76 -10.25 1.05 -0.02
C ARG A 76 -9.70 0.30 1.19
N ARG A 77 -9.72 -1.02 1.13
CA ARG A 77 -9.23 -1.87 2.23
C ARG A 77 -7.70 -1.94 2.22
N GLU A 78 -7.07 -1.74 3.38
CA GLU A 78 -5.65 -2.10 3.56
C GLU A 78 -5.44 -3.61 3.38
N LEU A 79 -4.39 -4.00 2.63
CA LEU A 79 -4.07 -5.41 2.41
C LEU A 79 -2.78 -5.74 3.14
N ARG A 80 -2.81 -6.75 4.01
CA ARG A 80 -1.66 -7.15 4.82
C ARG A 80 -1.44 -8.65 4.79
N ILE A 81 -0.20 -9.05 4.53
CA ILE A 81 0.28 -10.43 4.62
C ILE A 81 1.32 -10.47 5.72
N ARG A 82 1.17 -11.39 6.68
CA ARG A 82 2.17 -11.64 7.73
C ARG A 82 3.13 -12.71 7.24
N LEU A 83 4.43 -12.40 7.23
CA LEU A 83 5.50 -13.30 6.79
C LEU A 83 6.10 -14.11 7.95
N LEU A 84 6.09 -13.54 9.16
CA LEU A 84 6.45 -14.21 10.40
C LEU A 84 5.32 -14.02 11.41
N PRO A 85 5.14 -14.96 12.36
CA PRO A 85 4.32 -14.70 13.53
C PRO A 85 4.91 -13.50 14.27
N PHE A 86 4.19 -12.39 14.24
CA PHE A 86 4.43 -11.24 15.08
C PHE A 86 3.89 -11.63 16.46
N SER A 87 4.72 -11.61 17.52
CA SER A 87 4.23 -11.88 18.87
C SER A 87 3.12 -10.89 19.19
N ASP A 88 1.99 -11.39 19.69
CA ASP A 88 0.77 -10.63 19.98
C ASP A 88 1.09 -9.31 20.69
N TRP A 89 1.08 -8.21 19.94
CA TRP A 89 1.10 -6.88 20.53
C TRP A 89 -0.31 -6.59 21.03
N PRO A 90 -0.49 -6.24 22.31
CA PRO A 90 -1.82 -5.99 22.86
C PRO A 90 -2.48 -4.82 22.11
N GLY A 91 -3.61 -5.09 21.46
CA GLY A 91 -4.45 -4.09 20.78
C GLY A 91 -4.59 -4.25 19.26
N GLU A 92 -3.89 -5.19 18.62
CA GLU A 92 -4.09 -5.46 17.20
C GLU A 92 -5.35 -6.34 16.98
N PRO A 93 -6.36 -5.87 16.21
CA PRO A 93 -7.55 -6.67 15.96
C PRO A 93 -7.21 -7.91 15.11
N PRO A 94 -7.85 -9.07 15.37
CA PRO A 94 -7.72 -10.22 14.51
C PRO A 94 -8.59 -9.98 13.27
N PHE A 95 -7.92 -9.70 12.14
CA PHE A 95 -8.40 -9.71 10.74
C PHE A 95 -9.61 -8.85 10.33
#